data_AF-A0A6L2PW54-F1
#
_entry.id   AF-A0A6L2PW54-F1
#
_cell.length_a   1.000
_cell.length_b   1.000
_cell.length_c   1.000
_cell.angle_alpha   90.00
_cell.angle_beta   90.00
_cell.angle_gamma   90.00
#
_symmetry.space_group_name_H-M   'P 1'
#
loop_
_entity.id
_entity.type
_entity.pdbx_description
1 polymer ?
#
loop_
_entity_poly.entity_id
_entity_poly.type
_entity_poly.pdbx_seq_one_letter_code
_entity_poly.pdbx_strand_id
1 'polypeptide(L)'
;MLKTGTTKSKSSICIRQEVNEDSSASKGDLKLAVDTERIVNILNYAISKTELVACLALLLQNDGELLRPHLKEEEISLVLETCCPYINDPDNLELDIRTHDNIEEFEPNNQQDTAKERSYFNQTIPGENPFIRQRMRTGRQNLEMCKVIHLLWSTPPVRNLVKELGQQISPSASMFIQHMKQLQAYMLKHLSTSFQECARERYLQRLWHHNEQVKAEISVLSAKLEEQDRDIQLKLTAKDLLINQHEAKIERLNRQCEDNLKRRVLRVETQLIRWLNKYDNDVGKKQAEYDEVLAGYEEEKRQMETLKEQFAAQQEEYERLMKEKADEEQAKLEQKLQAFLCNRAARRIQRYWRAYRARKLARRKGRKKRKGGSGGKQVTDN
;
A
#
# COMPACT_ATOMS: atom_id res chain seq x y z
N MET A 1 8.17 -21.58 10.92
CA MET A 1 6.96 -21.52 11.77
C MET A 1 6.69 -20.07 12.13
N LEU A 2 5.84 -19.37 11.38
CA LEU A 2 5.30 -18.08 11.80
C LEU A 2 3.80 -18.08 11.48
N LYS A 3 3.00 -18.15 12.54
CA LYS A 3 1.54 -18.15 12.53
C LYS A 3 1.05 -16.76 12.13
N THR A 4 0.45 -16.63 10.96
CA THR A 4 -0.33 -15.44 10.58
C THR A 4 -1.72 -15.55 11.18
N GLY A 5 -1.89 -14.93 12.34
CA GLY A 5 -3.18 -14.78 13.01
C GLY A 5 -3.96 -13.59 12.44
N THR A 6 -5.07 -13.91 11.80
CA THR A 6 -6.41 -13.34 12.02
C THR A 6 -6.52 -11.84 12.32
N THR A 7 -7.22 -11.10 11.45
CA THR A 7 -8.47 -10.40 11.80
C THR A 7 -9.32 -10.18 10.56
N LYS A 8 -10.35 -11.03 10.39
CA LYS A 8 -11.52 -10.78 9.55
C LYS A 8 -12.26 -9.57 10.14
N SER A 9 -12.27 -8.43 9.45
CA SER A 9 -13.20 -7.34 9.78
C SER A 9 -14.45 -7.50 8.92
N LYS A 10 -15.46 -8.16 9.50
CA LYS A 10 -16.84 -8.14 9.00
C LYS A 10 -17.42 -6.76 9.32
N SER A 11 -17.33 -5.84 8.37
CA SER A 11 -18.13 -4.61 8.37
C SER A 11 -19.51 -4.94 7.81
N SER A 12 -20.33 -5.61 8.62
CA SER A 12 -21.77 -5.67 8.40
C SER A 12 -22.33 -4.29 8.72
N ILE A 13 -22.41 -3.42 7.71
CA ILE A 13 -23.23 -2.22 7.77
C ILE A 13 -24.68 -2.70 7.80
N CYS A 14 -25.20 -2.83 9.02
CA CYS A 14 -26.60 -3.00 9.29
C CYS A 14 -27.26 -1.67 8.93
N ILE A 15 -27.79 -1.59 7.71
CA ILE A 15 -28.74 -0.54 7.33
C ILE A 15 -29.95 -0.78 8.21
N ARG A 16 -29.99 -0.11 9.36
CA ARG A 16 -31.22 0.02 10.15
C ARG A 16 -32.22 0.69 9.24
N GLN A 17 -33.20 -0.10 8.80
CA GLN A 17 -34.48 0.42 8.35
C GLN A 17 -35.04 1.27 9.49
N GLU A 18 -34.89 2.58 9.38
CA GLU A 18 -35.86 3.47 10.01
C GLU A 18 -37.15 3.35 9.20
N VAL A 19 -37.93 2.34 9.59
CA VAL A 19 -39.38 2.38 9.47
C VAL A 19 -39.82 3.53 10.36
N ASN A 20 -39.83 4.75 9.82
CA ASN A 20 -40.53 5.85 10.47
C ASN A 20 -41.98 5.83 9.98
N GLU A 21 -42.78 5.18 10.81
CA GLU A 21 -44.18 5.44 11.05
C GLU A 21 -44.46 6.94 10.97
N ASP A 22 -45.09 7.39 9.89
CA ASP A 22 -46.02 8.52 9.90
C ASP A 22 -46.75 8.58 8.55
N SER A 23 -47.46 7.49 8.26
CA SER A 23 -48.58 7.49 7.32
C SER A 23 -49.86 8.04 7.97
N SER A 24 -49.77 8.67 9.15
CA SER A 24 -50.91 9.33 9.74
C SER A 24 -51.04 10.72 9.10
N ALA A 25 -52.06 10.87 8.25
CA ALA A 25 -52.54 12.19 7.87
C ALA A 25 -52.66 13.01 9.17
N SER A 26 -51.98 14.16 9.22
CA SER A 26 -51.93 14.99 10.43
C SER A 26 -53.36 15.25 10.90
N LYS A 27 -53.59 15.38 12.21
CA LYS A 27 -54.92 15.74 12.75
C LYS A 27 -55.52 16.98 12.05
N GLY A 28 -54.66 17.86 11.52
CA GLY A 28 -55.05 18.98 10.66
C GLY A 28 -55.51 18.57 9.25
N ASP A 29 -54.91 17.54 8.64
CA ASP A 29 -55.29 16.98 7.33
C ASP A 29 -56.64 16.30 7.38
N LEU A 30 -56.91 15.50 8.42
CA LEU A 30 -58.24 14.92 8.64
C LEU A 30 -59.29 16.02 8.82
N LYS A 31 -58.96 17.08 9.56
CA LYS A 31 -59.87 18.20 9.79
C LYS A 31 -60.15 18.98 8.50
N LEU A 32 -59.12 19.30 7.73
CA LEU A 32 -59.25 19.98 6.43
C LEU A 32 -60.00 19.12 5.41
N ALA A 33 -59.81 17.80 5.41
CA ALA A 33 -60.57 16.89 4.56
C ALA A 33 -62.05 16.85 4.94
N VAL A 34 -62.37 16.77 6.24
CA VAL A 34 -63.75 16.81 6.76
C VAL A 34 -64.40 18.17 6.48
N ASP A 35 -63.67 19.27 6.63
CA ASP A 35 -64.18 20.61 6.34
C ASP A 35 -64.42 20.80 4.83
N THR A 36 -63.54 20.24 3.98
CA THR A 36 -63.72 20.22 2.51
C THR A 36 -64.97 19.44 2.12
N GLU A 37 -65.15 18.24 2.67
CA GLU A 37 -66.35 17.42 2.44
C GLU A 37 -67.62 18.15 2.89
N ARG A 38 -67.57 18.80 4.06
CA ARG A 38 -68.69 19.58 4.59
C ARG A 38 -69.05 20.75 3.67
N ILE A 39 -68.06 21.51 3.19
CA ILE A 39 -68.27 22.64 2.28
C ILE A 39 -68.89 22.16 0.97
N VAL A 40 -68.38 21.07 0.40
CA VAL A 40 -68.90 20.47 -0.83
C VAL A 40 -70.34 19.98 -0.65
N ASN A 41 -70.65 19.35 0.48
CA ASN A 41 -72.01 18.88 0.80
C ASN A 41 -73.01 20.04 0.99
N ILE A 42 -72.58 21.13 1.64
CA ILE A 42 -73.40 22.33 1.80
C ILE A 42 -73.69 22.95 0.43
N LEU A 43 -72.69 23.06 -0.45
CA LEU A 43 -72.86 23.60 -1.80
C LEU A 43 -73.76 22.71 -2.66
N ASN A 44 -73.60 21.39 -2.60
CA ASN A 44 -74.50 20.44 -3.27
C ASN A 44 -75.95 20.63 -2.82
N TYR A 45 -76.17 20.70 -1.50
CA TYR A 45 -77.49 20.88 -0.94
C TYR A 45 -78.11 22.22 -1.31
N ALA A 46 -77.30 23.29 -1.35
CA ALA A 46 -77.73 24.61 -1.79
C ALA A 46 -78.14 24.59 -3.27
N ILE A 47 -77.30 24.04 -4.15
CA ILE A 47 -77.58 23.92 -5.60
C ILE A 47 -78.88 23.17 -5.82
N SER A 48 -79.05 21.99 -5.20
CA SER A 48 -80.24 21.20 -5.45
C SER A 48 -81.52 21.77 -4.84
N LYS A 49 -81.42 22.52 -3.74
CA LYS A 49 -82.55 23.29 -3.22
C LYS A 49 -82.90 24.49 -4.11
N THR A 50 -81.90 25.16 -4.67
CA THR A 50 -82.14 26.23 -5.64
C THR A 50 -82.75 25.71 -6.94
N GLU A 51 -82.40 24.50 -7.38
CA GLU A 51 -83.07 23.80 -8.50
C GLU A 51 -84.54 23.52 -8.19
N LEU A 52 -84.85 23.01 -6.98
CA LEU A 52 -86.23 22.77 -6.54
C LEU A 52 -87.06 24.07 -6.49
N VAL A 53 -86.49 25.14 -5.94
CA VAL A 53 -87.18 26.45 -5.85
C VAL A 53 -87.37 27.07 -7.24
N ALA A 54 -86.39 26.92 -8.14
CA ALA A 54 -86.52 27.40 -9.52
C ALA A 54 -87.59 26.64 -10.32
N CYS A 55 -87.86 25.37 -9.99
CA CYS A 55 -88.96 24.58 -10.55
C CYS A 55 -90.30 24.80 -9.83
N LEU A 56 -90.34 25.53 -8.71
CA LEU A 56 -91.53 25.62 -7.83
C LEU A 56 -92.75 26.19 -8.57
N ALA A 57 -92.55 27.21 -9.40
CA ALA A 57 -93.63 27.77 -10.23
C ALA A 57 -94.20 26.76 -11.24
N LEU A 58 -93.36 25.88 -11.79
CA LEU A 58 -93.77 24.83 -12.74
C LEU A 58 -94.47 23.66 -12.03
N LEU A 59 -94.00 23.30 -10.83
CA LEU A 59 -94.59 22.26 -9.99
C LEU A 59 -96.00 22.61 -9.48
N LEU A 60 -96.32 23.91 -9.44
CA LEU A 60 -97.59 24.44 -8.94
C LEU A 60 -98.53 24.92 -10.04
N GLN A 61 -98.15 24.75 -11.32
CA GLN A 61 -99.08 24.91 -12.43
C GLN A 61 -100.21 23.88 -12.34
N ASN A 62 -101.42 24.28 -12.76
CA ASN A 62 -102.65 23.48 -12.72
C ASN A 62 -102.96 22.90 -11.32
N ASP A 63 -103.05 23.73 -10.29
CA ASP A 63 -103.41 23.32 -8.92
C ASP A 63 -102.61 22.11 -8.39
N GLY A 64 -101.32 22.08 -8.72
CA GLY A 64 -100.39 21.04 -8.28
C GLY A 64 -100.67 19.65 -8.85
N GLU A 65 -101.24 19.54 -10.06
CA GLU A 65 -101.51 18.25 -10.73
C GLU A 65 -100.30 17.30 -10.76
N LEU A 66 -99.09 17.84 -10.95
CA LEU A 66 -97.85 17.06 -10.96
C LEU A 66 -97.42 16.58 -9.57
N LEU A 67 -97.97 17.16 -8.50
CA LEU A 67 -97.69 16.85 -7.10
C LEU A 67 -98.73 15.89 -6.49
N ARG A 68 -99.96 15.85 -7.03
CA ARG A 68 -101.06 14.96 -6.61
C ARG A 68 -100.74 13.46 -6.57
N PRO A 69 -99.91 12.90 -7.48
CA PRO A 69 -99.53 11.48 -7.42
C PRO A 69 -98.51 11.15 -6.32
N HIS A 70 -97.92 12.16 -5.68
CA HIS A 70 -96.70 12.00 -4.88
C HIS A 70 -96.79 12.54 -3.46
N LEU A 71 -97.87 13.25 -3.13
CA LEU A 71 -98.13 13.88 -1.83
C LEU A 71 -99.56 13.60 -1.38
N LYS A 72 -99.83 13.67 -0.08
CA LYS A 72 -101.20 13.56 0.47
C LYS A 72 -101.96 14.87 0.24
N GLU A 73 -103.29 14.80 0.17
CA GLU A 73 -104.16 15.97 -0.07
C GLU A 73 -103.95 17.12 0.94
N GLU A 74 -103.65 16.78 2.20
CA GLU A 74 -103.32 17.72 3.27
C GLU A 74 -101.96 18.42 3.03
N GLU A 75 -101.01 17.71 2.45
CA GLU A 75 -99.67 18.22 2.14
C GLU A 75 -99.70 19.11 0.90
N ILE A 76 -100.53 18.78 -0.08
CA ILE A 76 -100.76 19.59 -1.29
C ILE A 76 -101.46 20.89 -0.93
N SER A 77 -102.46 20.82 -0.06
CA SER A 77 -103.16 22.01 0.47
C SER A 77 -102.18 22.96 1.16
N LEU A 78 -101.29 22.43 2.01
CA LEU A 78 -100.26 23.21 2.68
C LEU A 78 -99.26 23.84 1.68
N VAL A 79 -98.85 23.11 0.64
CA VAL A 79 -97.94 23.61 -0.39
C VAL A 79 -98.59 24.73 -1.21
N LEU A 80 -99.85 24.57 -1.63
CA LEU A 80 -100.59 25.56 -2.41
C LEU A 80 -100.89 26.82 -1.58
N GLU A 81 -101.36 26.67 -0.34
CA GLU A 81 -101.65 27.80 0.56
C GLU A 81 -100.41 28.67 0.83
N THR A 82 -99.24 28.04 0.94
CA THR A 82 -97.98 28.72 1.27
C THR A 82 -97.24 29.28 0.06
N CYS A 83 -97.37 28.68 -1.13
CA CYS A 83 -96.62 29.07 -2.32
C CYS A 83 -97.40 29.99 -3.27
N CYS A 84 -98.73 29.88 -3.32
CA CYS A 84 -99.59 30.74 -4.17
C CYS A 84 -99.38 32.26 -3.99
N PRO A 85 -99.12 32.81 -2.78
CA PRO A 85 -98.85 34.24 -2.60
C PRO A 85 -97.61 34.73 -3.34
N TYR A 86 -96.66 33.84 -3.65
CA TYR A 86 -95.37 34.18 -4.27
C TYR A 86 -95.32 33.97 -5.78
N ILE A 87 -96.34 33.32 -6.35
CA ILE A 87 -96.42 32.98 -7.78
C ILE A 87 -97.35 33.94 -8.52
N ASN A 88 -98.38 34.46 -7.83
CA ASN A 88 -99.45 35.26 -8.43
C ASN A 88 -99.36 36.76 -8.10
N ASP A 89 -98.28 37.23 -7.49
CA ASP A 89 -98.09 38.62 -7.12
C ASP A 89 -97.19 39.35 -8.14
N PRO A 90 -97.75 40.19 -9.04
CA PRO A 90 -96.96 40.95 -10.02
C PRO A 90 -96.17 42.12 -9.38
N ASP A 91 -96.46 42.52 -8.14
CA ASP A 91 -95.85 43.71 -7.50
C ASP A 91 -94.57 43.41 -6.71
N ASN A 92 -94.13 42.15 -6.62
CA ASN A 92 -92.85 41.78 -5.99
C ASN A 92 -91.66 41.70 -6.97
N LEU A 93 -91.82 42.18 -8.21
CA LEU A 93 -90.75 42.27 -9.21
C LEU A 93 -89.88 43.54 -9.07
N GLU A 94 -89.93 44.24 -7.93
CA GLU A 94 -88.95 45.30 -7.61
C GLU A 94 -87.86 44.72 -6.70
N LEU A 95 -87.20 43.67 -7.16
CA LEU A 95 -85.85 43.39 -6.72
C LEU A 95 -84.97 44.46 -7.37
N ASP A 96 -84.62 45.47 -6.57
CA ASP A 96 -83.63 46.51 -6.85
C ASP A 96 -82.27 45.82 -7.12
N ILE A 97 -82.12 45.25 -8.32
CA ILE A 97 -80.84 44.83 -8.88
C ILE A 97 -80.15 46.14 -9.21
N ARG A 98 -79.47 46.70 -8.20
CA ARG A 98 -78.36 47.61 -8.48
C ARG A 98 -77.35 46.79 -9.26
N THR A 99 -77.35 46.96 -10.58
CA THR A 99 -76.21 46.63 -11.42
C THR A 99 -75.02 47.39 -10.83
N HIS A 100 -74.18 46.70 -10.07
CA HIS A 100 -72.80 47.14 -9.91
C HIS A 100 -72.10 46.80 -11.22
N ASP A 101 -72.36 47.63 -12.22
CA ASP A 101 -71.42 47.93 -13.28
C ASP A 101 -70.21 48.56 -12.61
N ASN A 102 -69.27 47.71 -12.18
CA ASN A 102 -67.87 48.02 -11.89
C ASN A 102 -67.16 46.69 -11.63
N ILE A 103 -67.03 45.88 -12.69
CA ILE A 103 -65.89 44.97 -12.78
C ILE A 103 -64.80 45.83 -13.41
N GLU A 104 -63.99 46.46 -12.57
CA GLU A 104 -62.69 46.97 -13.03
C GLU A 104 -61.89 45.78 -13.57
N GLU A 105 -61.51 45.89 -14.84
CA GLU A 105 -60.55 45.02 -15.49
C GLU A 105 -59.28 44.95 -14.64
N PHE A 106 -59.02 43.78 -14.05
CA PHE A 106 -57.72 43.48 -13.48
C PHE A 106 -56.81 43.02 -14.62
N GLU A 107 -56.10 43.96 -15.24
CA GLU A 107 -54.97 43.64 -16.12
C GLU A 107 -53.81 43.03 -15.29
N PRO A 108 -53.19 41.94 -15.75
CA PRO A 108 -52.07 41.34 -15.06
C PRO A 108 -50.79 42.07 -15.46
N ASN A 109 -50.10 42.68 -14.49
CA ASN A 109 -48.72 43.11 -14.74
C ASN A 109 -47.73 42.60 -13.71
N ASN A 110 -46.57 42.25 -14.26
CA ASN A 110 -45.50 41.41 -13.73
C ASN A 110 -44.78 41.99 -12.50
N GLN A 111 -44.41 41.05 -11.61
CA GLN A 111 -43.16 40.99 -10.82
C GLN A 111 -42.73 42.23 -10.00
N GLN A 112 -42.80 42.10 -8.67
CA GLN A 112 -41.60 42.04 -7.81
C GLN A 112 -41.95 41.82 -6.33
N ASP A 113 -41.00 41.21 -5.62
CA ASP A 113 -40.87 41.12 -4.15
C ASP A 113 -41.60 40.02 -3.38
N THR A 114 -41.07 38.82 -3.59
CA THR A 114 -40.96 37.76 -2.60
C THR A 114 -40.23 38.24 -1.33
N ALA A 115 -40.96 38.76 -0.33
CA ALA A 115 -40.53 38.75 1.08
C ALA A 115 -41.60 39.21 2.10
N LYS A 116 -42.74 39.79 1.70
CA LYS A 116 -43.73 40.34 2.65
C LYS A 116 -45.05 39.57 2.77
N GLU A 117 -45.29 38.54 1.98
CA GLU A 117 -46.61 37.87 1.92
C GLU A 117 -46.81 36.71 2.92
N ARG A 118 -45.77 36.26 3.63
CA ARG A 118 -45.93 35.25 4.70
C ARG A 118 -46.36 35.80 6.06
N SER A 119 -46.58 37.11 6.18
CA SER A 119 -46.96 37.77 7.45
C SER A 119 -48.47 38.04 7.60
N TYR A 120 -49.31 37.70 6.63
CA TYR A 120 -50.74 38.03 6.64
C TYR A 120 -51.68 36.83 6.80
N PHE A 121 -51.20 35.66 7.23
CA PHE A 121 -52.04 34.47 7.36
C PHE A 121 -52.28 33.95 8.79
N ASN A 122 -51.68 34.58 9.82
CA ASN A 122 -51.87 34.20 11.23
C ASN A 122 -52.25 35.38 12.13
N GLN A 123 -53.01 36.34 11.62
CA GLN A 123 -53.77 37.25 12.46
C GLN A 123 -55.21 36.74 12.52
N THR A 124 -55.51 36.11 13.66
CA THR A 124 -56.80 36.17 14.35
C THR A 124 -57.79 37.10 13.68
N ILE A 125 -58.88 36.56 13.17
CA ILE A 125 -60.08 37.31 12.77
C ILE A 125 -60.60 38.05 14.02
N PRO A 126 -60.59 39.40 14.09
CA PRO A 126 -61.29 40.14 15.12
C PRO A 126 -62.16 41.15 14.40
N GLY A 127 -63.28 40.67 13.85
CA GLY A 127 -64.09 41.49 12.96
C GLY A 127 -65.33 40.74 12.54
N GLU A 128 -66.15 40.36 13.52
CA GLU A 128 -67.57 40.14 13.25
C GLU A 128 -68.13 41.45 12.68
N ASN A 129 -68.26 41.52 11.35
CA ASN A 129 -68.81 42.67 10.68
C ASN A 129 -70.30 42.80 11.08
N PRO A 130 -70.72 43.82 11.85
CA PRO A 130 -72.07 43.91 12.41
C PRO A 130 -73.15 44.00 11.33
N PHE A 131 -72.77 44.45 10.13
CA PHE A 131 -73.65 44.62 8.98
C PHE A 131 -74.16 43.30 8.40
N ILE A 132 -73.38 42.21 8.42
CA ILE A 132 -73.83 40.90 7.91
C ILE A 132 -74.80 40.24 8.91
N ARG A 133 -74.60 40.43 10.22
CA ARG A 133 -75.56 39.98 11.24
C ARG A 133 -76.90 40.71 11.13
N GLN A 134 -76.88 41.99 10.77
CA GLN A 134 -78.09 42.80 10.74
C GLN A 134 -79.00 42.46 9.54
N ARG A 135 -78.42 42.05 8.40
CA ARG A 135 -79.19 41.60 7.23
C ARG A 135 -79.71 40.16 7.37
N MET A 136 -78.97 39.28 8.07
CA MET A 136 -79.39 37.90 8.35
C MET A 136 -80.53 37.78 9.38
N ARG A 137 -80.85 38.84 10.13
CA ARG A 137 -81.92 38.83 11.15
C ARG A 137 -83.25 39.45 10.70
N THR A 138 -83.33 40.06 9.53
CA THR A 138 -84.58 40.66 9.01
C THR A 138 -85.08 40.06 7.71
N GLY A 139 -84.50 38.95 7.24
CA GLY A 139 -85.23 38.02 6.39
C GLY A 139 -86.06 37.13 7.32
N ARG A 140 -87.37 37.41 7.50
CA ARG A 140 -88.26 36.43 8.13
C ARG A 140 -88.11 35.15 7.33
N GLN A 141 -87.42 34.14 7.87
CA GLN A 141 -87.52 32.80 7.31
C GLN A 141 -89.00 32.47 7.38
N ASN A 142 -89.65 32.42 6.22
CA ASN A 142 -91.01 31.94 6.17
C ASN A 142 -90.92 30.46 6.56
N LEU A 143 -91.21 30.18 7.84
CA LEU A 143 -91.01 28.88 8.45
C LEU A 143 -91.89 27.84 7.74
N GLU A 144 -93.05 28.27 7.23
CA GLU A 144 -93.94 27.47 6.40
C GLU A 144 -93.33 27.19 5.02
N MET A 145 -92.77 28.19 4.34
CA MET A 145 -92.03 27.98 3.08
C MET A 145 -90.82 27.06 3.27
N CYS A 146 -90.10 27.17 4.39
CA CYS A 146 -89.00 26.27 4.72
C CYS A 146 -89.47 24.83 4.99
N LYS A 147 -90.61 24.65 5.67
CA LYS A 147 -91.24 23.34 5.86
C LYS A 147 -91.68 22.73 4.53
N VAL A 148 -92.23 23.55 3.62
CA VAL A 148 -92.68 23.14 2.29
C VAL A 148 -91.50 22.74 1.40
N ILE A 149 -90.46 23.57 1.32
CA ILE A 149 -89.22 23.24 0.59
C ILE A 149 -88.59 21.99 1.19
N HIS A 150 -88.61 21.81 2.51
CA HIS A 150 -88.10 20.61 3.17
C HIS A 150 -88.95 19.37 2.85
N LEU A 151 -90.28 19.49 2.85
CA LEU A 151 -91.22 18.42 2.51
C LEU A 151 -91.02 17.97 1.05
N LEU A 152 -91.05 18.91 0.10
CA LEU A 152 -90.83 18.67 -1.32
C LEU A 152 -89.44 18.09 -1.59
N TRP A 153 -88.41 18.58 -0.89
CA TRP A 153 -87.06 18.04 -1.00
C TRP A 153 -86.94 16.64 -0.39
N SER A 154 -87.69 16.32 0.67
CA SER A 154 -87.60 15.03 1.36
C SER A 154 -88.26 13.90 0.59
N THR A 155 -89.21 14.22 -0.30
CA THR A 155 -89.95 13.27 -1.13
C THR A 155 -89.15 12.88 -2.39
N PRO A 156 -88.65 11.63 -2.50
CA PRO A 156 -87.81 11.19 -3.63
C PRO A 156 -88.40 11.36 -5.04
N PRO A 157 -89.70 11.06 -5.30
CA PRO A 157 -90.26 11.23 -6.65
C PRO A 157 -90.33 12.70 -7.09
N VAL A 158 -90.56 13.63 -6.16
CA VAL A 158 -90.55 15.08 -6.44
C VAL A 158 -89.15 15.55 -6.88
N ARG A 159 -88.08 14.99 -6.30
CA ARG A 159 -86.70 15.30 -6.72
C ARG A 159 -86.39 14.82 -8.14
N ASN A 160 -87.03 13.76 -8.62
CA ASN A 160 -86.85 13.27 -9.99
C ASN A 160 -87.62 14.13 -10.99
N LEU A 161 -88.85 14.55 -10.64
CA LEU A 161 -89.64 15.52 -11.39
C LEU A 161 -88.92 16.85 -11.56
N VAL A 162 -88.26 17.36 -10.51
CA VAL A 162 -87.44 18.60 -10.59
C VAL A 162 -86.30 18.49 -11.59
N LYS A 163 -85.68 17.31 -11.73
CA LYS A 163 -84.61 17.09 -12.71
C LYS A 163 -85.12 17.04 -14.15
N GLU A 164 -86.33 16.52 -14.36
CA GLU A 164 -87.00 16.48 -15.67
C GLU A 164 -87.54 17.86 -16.08
N LEU A 165 -88.15 18.58 -15.13
CA LEU A 165 -88.66 19.96 -15.32
C LEU A 165 -87.55 21.01 -15.37
N GLY A 166 -86.33 20.67 -14.97
CA GLY A 166 -85.18 21.55 -14.96
C GLY A 166 -84.83 22.17 -16.32
N GLN A 167 -85.28 21.56 -17.41
CA GLN A 167 -85.11 22.05 -18.79
C GLN A 167 -86.09 23.18 -19.16
N GLN A 168 -87.17 23.35 -18.40
CA GLN A 168 -88.23 24.33 -18.66
C GLN A 168 -88.17 25.55 -17.72
N ILE A 169 -87.13 25.66 -16.90
CA ILE A 169 -86.89 26.78 -15.99
C ILE A 169 -86.55 28.06 -16.80
N SER A 170 -86.90 29.22 -16.26
CA SER A 170 -86.47 30.53 -16.76
C SER A 170 -84.95 30.58 -17.07
N PRO A 171 -84.54 31.17 -18.21
CA PRO A 171 -83.13 31.29 -18.60
C PRO A 171 -82.23 31.92 -17.52
N SER A 172 -82.76 32.90 -16.78
CA SER A 172 -82.02 33.58 -15.70
C SER A 172 -81.73 32.66 -14.51
N ALA A 173 -82.67 31.80 -14.13
CA ALA A 173 -82.49 30.84 -13.05
C ALA A 173 -81.60 29.66 -13.48
N SER A 174 -81.66 29.24 -14.75
CA SER A 174 -80.74 28.25 -15.32
C SER A 174 -79.28 28.75 -15.31
N MET A 175 -79.05 29.99 -15.73
CA MET A 175 -77.73 30.64 -15.68
C MET A 175 -77.19 30.74 -14.24
N PHE A 176 -78.03 31.10 -13.28
CA PHE A 176 -77.64 31.16 -11.87
C PHE A 176 -77.23 29.78 -11.32
N ILE A 177 -78.02 28.74 -11.60
CA ILE A 177 -77.70 27.35 -11.21
C ILE A 177 -76.40 26.89 -11.87
N GLN A 178 -76.17 27.25 -13.13
CA GLN A 178 -74.92 26.95 -13.84
C GLN A 178 -73.72 27.62 -13.19
N HIS A 179 -73.82 28.90 -12.81
CA HIS A 179 -72.76 29.60 -12.08
C HIS A 179 -72.49 29.00 -10.70
N MET A 180 -73.54 28.56 -9.99
CA MET A 180 -73.37 27.85 -8.71
C MET A 180 -72.63 26.51 -8.88
N LYS A 181 -72.91 25.77 -9.96
CA LYS A 181 -72.18 24.53 -10.31
C LYS A 181 -70.72 24.82 -10.71
N GLN A 182 -70.46 25.90 -11.44
CA GLN A 182 -69.10 26.34 -11.78
C GLN A 182 -68.30 26.72 -10.51
N LEU A 183 -68.93 27.46 -9.60
CA LEU A 183 -68.34 27.82 -8.31
C LEU A 183 -67.97 26.56 -7.51
N GLN A 184 -68.88 25.58 -7.45
CA GLN A 184 -68.61 24.30 -6.80
C GLN A 184 -67.41 23.57 -7.42
N ALA A 185 -67.36 23.46 -8.76
CA ALA A 185 -66.28 22.78 -9.45
C ALA A 185 -64.92 23.47 -9.21
N TYR A 186 -64.90 24.81 -9.21
CA TYR A 186 -63.71 25.60 -8.89
C TYR A 186 -63.26 25.37 -7.45
N MET A 187 -64.18 25.42 -6.48
CA MET A 187 -63.90 25.20 -5.07
C MET A 187 -63.36 23.79 -4.81
N LEU A 188 -63.93 22.76 -5.44
CA LEU A 188 -63.46 21.39 -5.30
C LEU A 188 -62.02 21.23 -5.82
N LYS A 189 -61.73 21.81 -6.99
CA LYS A 189 -60.39 21.82 -7.57
C LYS A 189 -59.39 22.53 -6.66
N HIS A 190 -59.74 23.73 -6.20
CA HIS A 190 -58.86 24.56 -5.36
C HIS A 190 -58.56 23.92 -3.99
N LEU A 191 -59.56 23.31 -3.34
CA LEU A 191 -59.37 22.60 -2.07
C LEU A 191 -58.50 21.34 -2.25
N SER A 192 -58.68 20.63 -3.37
CA SER A 192 -57.89 19.44 -3.68
C SER A 192 -56.42 19.76 -4.02
N THR A 193 -56.16 20.84 -4.78
CA THR A 193 -54.80 21.27 -5.11
C THR A 193 -54.05 21.77 -3.89
N SER A 194 -54.70 22.55 -3.03
CA SER A 194 -54.10 23.04 -1.79
C SER A 194 -53.65 21.91 -0.84
N PHE A 195 -54.44 20.83 -0.77
CA PHE A 195 -54.07 19.64 0.02
C PHE A 195 -52.82 18.94 -0.51
N GLN A 196 -52.75 18.73 -1.83
CA GLN A 196 -51.59 18.09 -2.47
C GLN A 196 -50.32 18.93 -2.31
N GLU A 197 -50.44 20.25 -2.42
CA GLU A 197 -49.32 21.18 -2.20
C GLU A 197 -48.81 21.12 -0.76
N CYS A 198 -49.70 21.10 0.23
CA CYS A 198 -49.34 20.94 1.64
C CYS A 198 -48.65 19.59 1.93
N ALA A 199 -49.12 18.51 1.31
CA ALA A 199 -48.48 17.19 1.43
C ALA A 199 -47.08 17.18 0.81
N ARG A 200 -46.92 17.81 -0.36
CA ARG A 200 -45.64 17.95 -1.07
C ARG A 200 -44.64 18.79 -0.26
N GLU A 201 -45.09 19.91 0.29
CA GLU A 201 -44.25 20.80 1.10
C GLU A 201 -43.72 20.07 2.36
N ARG A 202 -44.58 19.31 3.05
CA ARG A 202 -44.14 18.50 4.20
C ARG A 202 -43.13 17.43 3.83
N TYR A 203 -43.30 16.78 2.68
CA TYR A 203 -42.32 15.82 2.18
C TYR A 203 -40.97 16.49 1.90
N LEU A 204 -40.97 17.65 1.24
CA LEU A 204 -39.76 18.42 0.97
C LEU A 204 -39.07 18.88 2.26
N GLN A 205 -39.83 19.33 3.27
CA GLN A 205 -39.28 19.71 4.57
C GLN A 205 -38.62 18.53 5.27
N ARG A 206 -39.26 17.34 5.28
CA ARG A 206 -38.65 16.12 5.84
C ARG A 206 -37.36 15.73 5.13
N LEU A 207 -37.37 15.74 3.79
CA LEU A 207 -36.17 15.46 3.00
C LEU A 207 -35.06 16.48 3.27
N TRP A 208 -35.41 17.76 3.42
CA TRP A 208 -34.45 18.80 3.72
C TRP A 208 -33.80 18.59 5.09
N HIS A 209 -34.59 18.33 6.13
CA HIS A 209 -34.07 18.03 7.47
C HIS A 209 -33.18 16.78 7.47
N HIS A 210 -33.59 15.72 6.77
CA HIS A 210 -32.78 14.51 6.65
C HIS A 210 -31.47 14.77 5.90
N ASN A 211 -31.51 15.48 4.78
CA ASN A 211 -30.30 15.86 4.04
C ASN A 211 -29.36 16.73 4.88
N GLU A 212 -29.91 17.62 5.70
CA GLU A 212 -29.12 18.46 6.60
C GLU A 212 -28.44 17.64 7.69
N GLN A 213 -29.16 16.66 8.26
CA GLN A 213 -28.58 15.69 9.20
C GLN A 213 -27.47 14.86 8.55
N VAL A 214 -27.70 14.32 7.34
CA VAL A 214 -26.70 13.54 6.60
C VAL A 214 -25.46 14.37 6.30
N LYS A 215 -25.60 15.65 5.93
CA LYS A 215 -24.46 16.55 5.74
C LYS A 215 -23.66 16.74 7.04
N ALA A 216 -24.34 16.93 8.17
CA ALA A 216 -23.68 17.05 9.46
C ALA A 216 -22.92 15.76 9.82
N GLU A 217 -23.52 14.59 9.57
CA GLU A 217 -22.87 13.29 9.78
C GLU A 217 -21.63 13.11 8.87
N ILE A 218 -21.74 13.47 7.59
CA ILE A 218 -20.60 13.46 6.65
C ILE A 218 -19.50 14.38 7.15
N SER A 219 -19.83 15.59 7.60
CA SER A 219 -18.85 16.55 8.11
C SER A 219 -18.08 15.99 9.32
N VAL A 220 -18.78 15.35 10.26
CA VAL A 220 -18.17 14.69 11.42
C VAL A 220 -17.27 13.52 11.02
N LEU A 221 -17.72 12.68 10.07
CA LEU A 221 -16.92 11.55 9.59
C LEU A 221 -15.68 12.00 8.83
N SER A 222 -15.79 13.03 7.98
CA SER A 222 -14.65 13.62 7.29
C SER A 222 -13.62 14.18 8.27
N ALA A 223 -14.06 14.91 9.31
CA ALA A 223 -13.16 15.42 10.34
C ALA A 223 -12.40 14.30 11.07
N LYS A 224 -13.09 13.19 11.40
CA LYS A 224 -12.47 12.01 12.02
C LYS A 224 -11.45 11.33 11.11
N LEU A 225 -11.74 11.23 9.81
CA LEU A 225 -10.81 10.68 8.82
C LEU A 225 -9.54 11.54 8.72
N GLU A 226 -9.69 12.87 8.62
CA GLU A 226 -8.54 13.77 8.56
C GLU A 226 -7.70 13.71 9.85
N GLU A 227 -8.33 13.58 11.02
CA GLU A 227 -7.62 13.39 12.29
C GLU A 227 -6.82 12.09 12.28
N GLN A 228 -7.42 10.98 11.84
CA GLN A 228 -6.73 9.70 11.69
C GLN A 228 -5.56 9.78 10.71
N ASP A 229 -5.73 10.46 9.58
CA ASP A 229 -4.66 10.67 8.60
C ASP A 229 -3.51 11.47 9.20
N ARG A 230 -3.79 12.56 9.95
CA ARG A 230 -2.77 13.33 10.68
C ARG A 230 -2.02 12.45 11.69
N ASP A 231 -2.74 11.64 12.46
CA ASP A 231 -2.19 10.71 13.43
C ASP A 231 -1.26 9.67 12.79
N ILE A 232 -1.67 9.10 11.65
CA ILE A 232 -0.88 8.14 10.90
C ILE A 232 0.38 8.83 10.35
N GLN A 233 0.25 10.03 9.79
CA GLN A 233 1.40 10.81 9.29
C GLN A 233 2.40 11.14 10.40
N LEU A 234 1.93 11.53 11.59
CA LEU A 234 2.81 11.75 12.76
C LEU A 234 3.53 10.46 13.18
N LYS A 235 2.84 9.31 13.18
CA LYS A 235 3.46 8.01 13.48
C LYS A 235 4.48 7.59 12.42
N LEU A 236 4.22 7.88 11.14
CA LEU A 236 5.15 7.60 10.05
C LEU A 236 6.40 8.47 10.16
N THR A 237 6.25 9.78 10.26
CA THR A 237 7.38 10.72 10.41
C THR A 237 8.24 10.41 11.63
N ALA A 238 7.64 10.00 12.75
CA ALA A 238 8.38 9.55 13.93
C ALA A 238 9.20 8.27 13.67
N LYS A 239 8.63 7.31 12.93
CA LYS A 239 9.35 6.08 12.54
C LYS A 239 10.46 6.38 11.53
N ASP A 240 10.23 7.25 10.56
CA ASP A 240 11.23 7.67 9.57
C ASP A 240 12.42 8.34 10.25
N LEU A 241 12.18 9.20 11.25
CA LEU A 241 13.24 9.79 12.07
C LEU A 241 14.08 8.72 12.78
N LEU A 242 13.43 7.71 13.36
CA LEU A 242 14.11 6.62 14.04
C LEU A 242 14.93 5.75 13.07
N ILE A 243 14.39 5.46 11.89
CA ILE A 243 15.09 4.74 10.81
C ILE A 243 16.35 5.52 10.42
N ASN A 244 16.23 6.81 10.12
CA ASN A 244 17.37 7.67 9.75
C ASN A 244 18.45 7.71 10.86
N GLN A 245 18.05 7.75 12.14
CA GLN A 245 18.99 7.69 13.26
C GLN A 245 19.73 6.35 13.32
N HIS A 246 19.04 5.24 13.07
CA HIS A 246 19.64 3.91 13.04
C HIS A 246 20.57 3.73 11.84
N GLU A 247 20.19 4.21 10.66
CA GLU A 247 21.04 4.21 9.46
C GLU A 247 22.33 4.99 9.70
N ALA A 248 22.23 6.21 10.24
CA ALA A 248 23.41 7.02 10.59
C ALA A 248 24.30 6.37 11.67
N LYS A 249 23.72 5.54 12.55
CA LYS A 249 24.48 4.76 13.54
C LYS A 249 25.20 3.58 12.88
N ILE A 250 24.52 2.84 12.00
CA ILE A 250 25.09 1.73 11.25
C ILE A 250 26.25 2.22 10.38
N GLU A 251 26.06 3.33 9.67
CA GLU A 251 27.10 3.89 8.81
C GLU A 251 28.35 4.29 9.61
N ARG A 252 28.17 4.93 10.77
CA ARG A 252 29.29 5.27 11.67
C ARG A 252 30.03 4.03 12.16
N LEU A 253 29.31 2.99 12.59
CA LEU A 253 29.92 1.75 13.06
C LEU A 253 30.65 1.03 11.93
N ASN A 254 30.08 0.99 10.72
CA ASN A 254 30.71 0.38 9.55
C ASN A 254 32.02 1.10 9.20
N ARG A 255 32.03 2.44 9.14
CA ARG A 255 33.26 3.20 8.92
C ARG A 255 34.33 2.90 9.98
N GLN A 256 33.95 2.85 11.26
CA GLN A 256 34.88 2.49 12.34
C GLN A 256 35.44 1.07 12.20
N CYS A 257 34.59 0.10 11.84
CA CYS A 257 35.00 -1.27 11.58
C CYS A 257 35.96 -1.38 10.40
N GLU A 258 35.67 -0.71 9.28
CA GLU A 258 36.54 -0.66 8.11
C GLU A 258 37.90 -0.03 8.43
N ASP A 259 37.92 1.09 9.14
CA ASP A 259 39.17 1.75 9.54
C ASP A 259 39.99 0.90 10.51
N ASN A 260 39.32 0.17 11.41
CA ASN A 260 39.98 -0.80 12.28
C ASN A 260 40.57 -1.96 11.46
N LEU A 261 39.85 -2.46 10.46
CA LEU A 261 40.31 -3.54 9.60
C LEU A 261 41.51 -3.08 8.76
N LYS A 262 41.44 -1.92 8.10
CA LYS A 262 42.56 -1.31 7.35
C LYS A 262 43.80 -1.15 8.22
N ARG A 263 43.65 -0.67 9.47
CA ARG A 263 44.77 -0.57 10.42
C ARG A 263 45.35 -1.93 10.81
N ARG A 264 44.53 -2.97 10.96
CA ARG A 264 45.01 -4.33 11.24
C ARG A 264 45.78 -4.91 10.06
N VAL A 265 45.24 -4.76 8.84
CA VAL A 265 45.88 -5.18 7.59
C VAL A 265 47.24 -4.51 7.45
N LEU A 266 47.29 -3.17 7.53
CA LEU A 266 48.54 -2.42 7.42
C LEU A 266 49.60 -2.85 8.45
N ARG A 267 49.19 -3.15 9.70
CA ARG A 267 50.11 -3.64 10.74
C ARG A 267 50.71 -5.00 10.36
N VAL A 268 49.88 -5.93 9.90
CA VAL A 268 50.35 -7.27 9.51
C VAL A 268 51.23 -7.18 8.26
N GLU A 269 50.85 -6.38 7.27
CA GLU A 269 51.67 -6.13 6.07
C GLU A 269 53.03 -5.54 6.43
N THR A 270 53.06 -4.55 7.33
CA THR A 270 54.33 -3.95 7.80
C THR A 270 55.20 -4.99 8.53
N GLN A 271 54.60 -5.87 9.34
CA GLN A 271 55.31 -6.95 9.99
C GLN A 271 55.85 -7.97 8.98
N LEU A 272 55.07 -8.33 7.97
CA LEU A 272 55.47 -9.25 6.91
C LEU A 272 56.64 -8.68 6.10
N ILE A 273 56.57 -7.41 5.70
CA ILE A 273 57.66 -6.71 5.01
C ILE A 273 58.92 -6.71 5.88
N ARG A 274 58.81 -6.46 7.19
CA ARG A 274 59.95 -6.53 8.11
C ARG A 274 60.57 -7.93 8.16
N TRP A 275 59.76 -8.98 8.20
CA TRP A 275 60.27 -10.36 8.20
C TRP A 275 60.89 -10.75 6.87
N LEU A 276 60.30 -10.33 5.75
CA LEU A 276 60.85 -10.52 4.41
C LEU A 276 62.23 -9.87 4.30
N ASN A 277 62.34 -8.59 4.69
CA ASN A 277 63.63 -7.89 4.68
C ASN A 277 64.67 -8.57 5.58
N LYS A 278 64.26 -9.13 6.73
CA LYS A 278 65.17 -9.89 7.59
C LYS A 278 65.64 -11.16 6.89
N TYR A 279 64.72 -11.91 6.30
CA TYR A 279 65.02 -13.13 5.56
C TYR A 279 65.96 -12.86 4.39
N ASP A 280 65.68 -11.85 3.56
CA ASP A 280 66.52 -11.46 2.41
C ASP A 280 67.94 -11.08 2.86
N ASN A 281 68.07 -10.35 3.98
CA ASN A 281 69.37 -10.03 4.55
C ASN A 281 70.11 -11.27 5.07
N ASP A 282 69.42 -12.18 5.75
CA ASP A 282 70.03 -13.39 6.29
C ASP A 282 70.45 -14.35 5.16
N VAL A 283 69.64 -14.49 4.12
CA VAL A 283 69.98 -15.23 2.89
C VAL A 283 71.17 -14.58 2.18
N GLY A 284 71.17 -13.26 2.02
CA GLY A 284 72.28 -12.53 1.41
C GLY A 284 73.61 -12.74 2.16
N LYS A 285 73.59 -12.73 3.50
CA LYS A 285 74.77 -13.06 4.32
C LYS A 285 75.23 -14.49 4.14
N LYS A 286 74.30 -15.45 4.15
CA LYS A 286 74.62 -16.88 3.96
C LYS A 286 75.19 -17.16 2.57
N GLN A 287 74.70 -16.47 1.55
CA GLN A 287 75.26 -16.57 0.21
C GLN A 287 76.70 -16.02 0.18
N ALA A 288 76.94 -14.86 0.79
CA ALA A 288 78.29 -14.30 0.86
C ALA A 288 79.27 -15.21 1.63
N GLU A 289 78.85 -15.79 2.75
CA GLU A 289 79.64 -16.78 3.50
C GLU A 289 79.94 -18.04 2.65
N TYR A 290 78.93 -18.54 1.91
CA TYR A 290 79.11 -19.69 1.03
C TYR A 290 80.11 -19.39 -0.09
N ASP A 291 80.00 -18.23 -0.74
CA ASP A 291 80.89 -17.81 -1.81
C ASP A 291 82.34 -17.64 -1.31
N GLU A 292 82.52 -17.10 -0.09
CA GLU A 292 83.84 -16.99 0.56
C GLU A 292 84.47 -18.36 0.82
N VAL A 293 83.71 -19.30 1.41
CA VAL A 293 84.18 -20.67 1.68
C VAL A 293 84.49 -21.41 0.37
N LEU A 294 83.66 -21.24 -0.65
CA LEU A 294 83.87 -21.86 -1.95
C LEU A 294 85.17 -21.35 -2.60
N ALA A 295 85.41 -20.04 -2.55
CA ALA A 295 86.65 -19.45 -3.04
C ALA A 295 87.88 -20.00 -2.29
N GLY A 296 87.80 -20.15 -0.97
CA GLY A 296 88.85 -20.77 -0.16
C GLY A 296 89.10 -22.23 -0.52
N TYR A 297 88.04 -23.02 -0.71
CA TYR A 297 88.14 -24.41 -1.15
C TYR A 297 88.79 -24.55 -2.52
N GLU A 298 88.43 -23.69 -3.49
CA GLU A 298 89.04 -23.69 -4.82
C GLU A 298 90.53 -23.35 -4.78
N GLU A 299 90.92 -22.40 -3.91
CA GLU A 299 92.32 -22.07 -3.65
C GLU A 299 93.09 -23.25 -3.07
N GLU A 300 92.60 -23.86 -1.99
CA GLU A 300 93.22 -25.02 -1.35
C GLU A 300 93.32 -26.21 -2.31
N LYS A 301 92.28 -26.44 -3.12
CA LYS A 301 92.29 -27.48 -4.14
C LYS A 301 93.40 -27.25 -5.15
N ARG A 302 93.59 -26.01 -5.62
CA ARG A 302 94.67 -25.65 -6.54
C ARG A 302 96.06 -25.86 -5.91
N GLN A 303 96.21 -25.50 -4.64
CA GLN A 303 97.45 -25.73 -3.89
C GLN A 303 97.72 -27.24 -3.73
N MET A 304 96.69 -28.04 -3.43
CA MET A 304 96.80 -29.49 -3.35
C MET A 304 97.23 -30.11 -4.68
N GLU A 305 96.63 -29.68 -5.80
CA GLU A 305 97.00 -30.13 -7.15
C GLU A 305 98.47 -29.80 -7.45
N THR A 306 98.89 -28.57 -7.16
CA THR A 306 100.28 -28.12 -7.34
C THR A 306 101.26 -28.96 -6.50
N LEU A 307 100.95 -29.22 -5.23
CA LEU A 307 101.80 -30.04 -4.35
C LEU A 307 101.86 -31.50 -4.80
N LYS A 308 100.75 -32.06 -5.31
CA LYS A 308 100.74 -33.41 -5.86
C LYS A 308 101.64 -33.52 -7.09
N GLU A 309 101.61 -32.53 -7.98
CA GLU A 309 102.51 -32.45 -9.14
C GLU A 309 103.98 -32.37 -8.71
N GLN A 310 104.30 -31.51 -7.74
CA GLN A 310 105.65 -31.40 -7.19
C GLN A 310 106.13 -32.69 -6.53
N PHE A 311 105.26 -33.33 -5.73
CA PHE A 311 105.57 -34.61 -5.09
C PHE A 311 105.82 -35.71 -6.11
N ALA A 312 104.99 -35.80 -7.17
CA ALA A 312 105.19 -36.77 -8.24
C ALA A 312 106.55 -36.57 -8.93
N ALA A 313 106.91 -35.33 -9.26
CA ALA A 313 108.21 -35.01 -9.85
C ALA A 313 109.39 -35.38 -8.93
N GLN A 314 109.30 -35.04 -7.64
CA GLN A 314 110.33 -35.39 -6.66
C GLN A 314 110.47 -36.90 -6.46
N GLN A 315 109.36 -37.63 -6.46
CA GLN A 315 109.36 -39.08 -6.33
C GLN A 315 110.06 -39.75 -7.52
N GLU A 316 109.81 -39.28 -8.75
CA GLU A 316 110.52 -39.76 -9.94
C GLU A 316 112.03 -39.50 -9.87
N GLU A 317 112.45 -38.32 -9.40
CA GLU A 317 113.86 -38.00 -9.21
C GLU A 317 114.50 -38.86 -8.10
N TYR A 318 113.82 -39.05 -6.98
CA TYR A 318 114.28 -39.91 -5.89
C TYR A 318 114.48 -41.35 -6.36
N GLU A 319 113.50 -41.93 -7.06
CA GLU A 319 113.60 -43.28 -7.61
C GLU A 319 114.78 -43.41 -8.59
N ARG A 320 115.00 -42.39 -9.42
CA ARG A 320 116.16 -42.32 -10.34
C ARG A 320 117.48 -42.35 -9.57
N LEU A 321 117.66 -41.47 -8.58
CA LEU A 321 118.89 -41.40 -7.77
C LEU A 321 119.13 -42.66 -6.96
N MET A 322 118.08 -43.26 -6.40
CA MET A 322 118.19 -44.50 -5.65
C MET A 322 118.60 -45.67 -6.54
N LYS A 323 118.08 -45.73 -7.77
CA LYS A 323 118.51 -46.70 -8.77
C LYS A 323 119.98 -46.49 -9.16
N GLU A 324 120.37 -45.26 -9.46
CA GLU A 324 121.76 -44.92 -9.77
C GLU A 324 122.72 -45.29 -8.63
N LYS A 325 122.36 -44.98 -7.38
CA LYS A 325 123.14 -45.38 -6.20
C LYS A 325 123.25 -46.89 -6.05
N ALA A 326 122.17 -47.64 -6.29
CA ALA A 326 122.20 -49.11 -6.24
C ALA A 326 123.11 -49.68 -7.34
N ASP A 327 123.02 -49.16 -8.56
CA ASP A 327 123.87 -49.54 -9.70
C ASP A 327 125.36 -49.23 -9.41
N GLU A 328 125.65 -48.07 -8.82
CA GLU A 328 127.00 -47.70 -8.38
C GLU A 328 127.55 -48.63 -7.29
N GLU A 329 126.76 -48.92 -6.26
CA GLU A 329 127.17 -49.81 -5.16
C GLU A 329 127.43 -51.22 -5.69
N GLN A 330 126.59 -51.69 -6.61
CA GLN A 330 126.77 -52.94 -7.34
C GLN A 330 128.06 -52.92 -8.18
N ALA A 331 128.31 -51.86 -8.94
CA ALA A 331 129.53 -51.71 -9.72
C ALA A 331 130.78 -51.68 -8.83
N LYS A 332 130.74 -51.00 -7.68
CA LYS A 332 131.83 -51.00 -6.68
C LYS A 332 132.07 -52.39 -6.11
N LEU A 333 131.01 -53.17 -5.86
CA LEU A 333 131.11 -54.55 -5.39
C LEU A 333 131.72 -55.47 -6.47
N GLU A 334 131.26 -55.35 -7.72
CA GLU A 334 131.78 -56.08 -8.86
C GLU A 334 133.25 -55.77 -9.12
N GLN A 335 133.66 -54.50 -9.04
CA GLN A 335 135.06 -54.09 -9.14
C GLN A 335 135.92 -54.71 -8.02
N LYS A 336 135.45 -54.67 -6.76
CA LYS A 336 136.14 -55.31 -5.63
C LYS A 336 136.25 -56.83 -5.84
N LEU A 337 135.19 -57.47 -6.33
CA LEU A 337 135.17 -58.89 -6.65
C LEU A 337 136.15 -59.23 -7.78
N GLN A 338 136.17 -58.46 -8.87
CA GLN A 338 137.08 -58.64 -9.99
C GLN A 338 138.53 -58.43 -9.56
N ALA A 339 138.83 -57.37 -8.80
CA ALA A 339 140.15 -57.14 -8.23
C ALA A 339 140.59 -58.31 -7.33
N PHE A 340 139.68 -58.85 -6.52
CA PHE A 340 139.94 -60.05 -5.71
C PHE A 340 140.27 -61.28 -6.59
N LEU A 341 139.51 -61.51 -7.67
CA LEU A 341 139.76 -62.59 -8.62
C LEU A 341 141.11 -62.43 -9.34
N CYS A 342 141.43 -61.24 -9.84
CA CYS A 342 142.71 -60.92 -10.47
C CYS A 342 143.87 -61.12 -9.50
N ASN A 343 143.76 -60.64 -8.25
CA ASN A 343 144.77 -60.85 -7.22
C ASN A 343 144.94 -62.33 -6.87
N ARG A 344 143.85 -63.10 -6.79
CA ARG A 344 143.90 -64.55 -6.57
C ARG A 344 144.60 -65.27 -7.73
N ALA A 345 144.29 -64.90 -8.97
CA ALA A 345 144.96 -65.42 -10.17
C ALA A 345 146.45 -65.04 -10.19
N ALA A 346 146.79 -63.79 -9.92
CA ALA A 346 148.17 -63.31 -9.84
C ALA A 346 148.96 -64.06 -8.76
N ARG A 347 148.40 -64.26 -7.55
CA ARG A 347 149.04 -65.07 -6.49
C ARG A 347 149.26 -66.51 -6.95
N ARG A 348 148.30 -67.12 -7.66
CA ARG A 348 148.43 -68.47 -8.22
C ARG A 348 149.58 -68.52 -9.22
N ILE A 349 149.63 -67.60 -10.19
CA ILE A 349 150.71 -67.49 -11.18
C ILE A 349 152.06 -67.27 -10.49
N GLN A 350 152.15 -66.32 -9.54
CA GLN A 350 153.35 -66.04 -8.77
C GLN A 350 153.83 -67.27 -7.97
N ARG A 351 152.92 -68.05 -7.39
CA ARG A 351 153.25 -69.31 -6.70
C ARG A 351 153.88 -70.30 -7.67
N TYR A 352 153.25 -70.54 -8.83
CA TYR A 352 153.80 -71.42 -9.85
C TYR A 352 155.16 -70.92 -10.41
N TRP A 353 155.31 -69.61 -10.63
CA TRP A 353 156.56 -69.00 -11.08
C TRP A 353 157.66 -69.08 -10.02
N ARG A 354 157.37 -68.80 -8.74
CA ARG A 354 158.34 -68.98 -7.64
C ARG A 354 158.77 -70.44 -7.54
N ALA A 355 157.85 -71.39 -7.68
CA ALA A 355 158.17 -72.82 -7.73
C ALA A 355 159.03 -73.17 -8.96
N TYR A 356 158.74 -72.61 -10.15
CA TYR A 356 159.59 -72.76 -11.34
C TYR A 356 160.98 -72.15 -11.14
N ARG A 357 161.08 -70.93 -10.62
CA ARG A 357 162.35 -70.22 -10.33
C ARG A 357 163.16 -70.98 -9.29
N ALA A 358 162.54 -71.49 -8.22
CA ALA A 358 163.19 -72.34 -7.23
C ALA A 358 163.76 -73.62 -7.87
N ARG A 359 162.97 -74.29 -8.73
CA ARG A 359 163.43 -75.44 -9.52
C ARG A 359 164.58 -75.07 -10.47
N LYS A 360 164.56 -73.90 -11.09
CA LYS A 360 165.64 -73.39 -11.95
C LYS A 360 166.91 -73.01 -11.17
N LEU A 361 166.79 -72.42 -9.98
CA LEU A 361 167.94 -72.07 -9.12
C LEU A 361 168.59 -73.31 -8.49
N ALA A 362 167.79 -74.32 -8.13
CA ALA A 362 168.26 -75.63 -7.67
C ALA A 362 169.13 -76.32 -8.75
N ARG A 363 168.74 -76.20 -10.03
CA ARG A 363 169.57 -76.67 -11.16
C ARG A 363 170.92 -75.92 -11.29
N ARG A 364 171.02 -74.65 -10.85
CA ARG A 364 172.27 -73.87 -10.87
C ARG A 364 173.20 -74.16 -9.67
N LYS A 365 172.65 -74.55 -8.51
CA LYS A 365 173.44 -74.97 -7.33
C LYS A 365 173.95 -76.42 -7.40
N GLY A 366 173.36 -77.28 -8.24
CA GLY A 366 173.83 -78.66 -8.44
C GLY A 366 175.20 -78.83 -9.12
N ARG A 367 175.85 -77.75 -9.56
CA ARG A 367 177.12 -77.82 -10.32
C ARG A 367 178.41 -77.56 -9.50
N LYS A 368 178.35 -77.30 -8.18
CA LYS A 368 179.55 -77.08 -7.34
C LYS A 368 179.42 -77.67 -5.93
N LYS A 369 179.66 -78.99 -5.78
CA LYS A 369 180.48 -79.61 -4.69
C LYS A 369 180.31 -81.14 -4.70
N ARG A 370 181.40 -81.83 -5.06
CA ARG A 370 181.73 -83.19 -4.59
C ARG A 370 182.57 -83.05 -3.31
N LYS A 371 182.42 -84.02 -2.38
CA LYS A 371 183.41 -84.64 -1.44
C LYS A 371 183.14 -84.53 0.10
N GLY A 372 182.96 -85.72 0.72
CA GLY A 372 182.87 -86.09 2.17
C GLY A 372 181.43 -86.19 2.72
N GLY A 373 180.80 -87.31 3.15
CA GLY A 373 181.19 -88.51 3.95
C GLY A 373 180.94 -88.25 5.46
N SER A 374 180.36 -89.08 6.35
CA SER A 374 179.66 -90.39 6.36
C SER A 374 179.06 -90.61 7.79
N GLY A 375 177.88 -91.25 7.92
CA GLY A 375 177.34 -91.92 9.15
C GLY A 375 176.52 -91.04 10.13
N GLY A 376 175.38 -91.41 10.72
CA GLY A 376 174.59 -92.66 10.78
C GLY A 376 173.94 -92.81 12.18
N LYS A 377 172.67 -93.28 12.24
CA LYS A 377 171.77 -93.60 13.41
C LYS A 377 170.94 -92.43 14.00
N GLN A 378 169.66 -92.55 14.35
CA GLN A 378 168.64 -93.62 14.33
C GLN A 378 167.24 -93.03 14.71
N VAL A 379 166.13 -93.65 14.24
CA VAL A 379 164.86 -93.95 15.00
C VAL A 379 163.87 -92.77 15.25
N THR A 380 162.55 -92.81 15.02
CA THR A 380 161.52 -93.82 14.58
C THR A 380 160.16 -93.14 14.32
N ASP A 381 159.36 -93.77 13.43
CA ASP A 381 157.89 -94.03 13.41
C ASP A 381 156.88 -92.85 13.55
N ASN A 382 155.83 -92.68 12.73
CA ASN A 382 155.11 -93.53 11.76
C ASN A 382 154.56 -92.68 10.60
#